data_AF-A0A2V3JCY8-F1
#
_entry.id   AF-A0A2V3JCY8-F1
#
_cell.length_a   1.000
_cell.length_b   1.000
_cell.length_c   1.000
_cell.angle_alpha   90.00
_cell.angle_beta   90.00
_cell.angle_gamma   90.00
#
_symmetry.space_group_name_H-M   'P 1'
#
loop_
_entity.id
_entity.type
_entity.pdbx_description
1 polymer ?
#
loop_
_entity_poly.entity_id
_entity_poly.type
_entity_poly.pdbx_seq_one_letter_code
_entity_poly.pdbx_strand_id
1 'polypeptide(L)'
;MHGLWNRLRGDAKAEKGKKENGKEKDEDEKIVTLVGSKLAKVGEEFVFLGAAEKCRQCKLKNSCTNLEVGRRYLVEKVREEIKHDCEVHEDGVRVVEVREPAVKALVEAKRALKGSKIIFEPTALRGSGKAEEGEREGEAEGERGGEGEGGGEGEGGGEEGEYELFELCNPLGLKKGERCTILEVLGDAPVPGFKVVKLKREEEE
;
A
#
# COMPACT_ATOMS: atom_id res chain seq x y z
N MET A 1 0.55 72.53 8.97
CA MET A 1 1.94 72.97 9.27
C MET A 1 2.51 71.96 10.25
N HIS A 2 3.40 71.08 9.78
CA HIS A 2 4.83 71.04 10.17
C HIS A 2 5.01 70.85 11.68
N GLY A 3 5.62 69.81 12.22
CA GLY A 3 6.70 68.94 11.75
C GLY A 3 7.54 68.56 12.98
N LEU A 4 8.53 67.67 12.80
CA LEU A 4 9.43 67.06 13.80
C LEU A 4 8.76 65.95 14.65
N TRP A 5 9.24 64.71 14.67
CA TRP A 5 10.64 64.34 14.92
C TRP A 5 11.08 63.12 14.13
N ASN A 6 12.31 63.21 13.61
CA ASN A 6 13.08 62.14 13.02
C ASN A 6 14.13 61.72 14.07
N ARG A 7 14.27 60.43 14.39
CA ARG A 7 15.57 59.84 14.82
C ARG A 7 15.51 58.32 15.02
N LEU A 8 16.46 57.66 14.35
CA LEU A 8 17.23 56.47 14.72
C LEU A 8 16.51 55.12 14.60
N ARG A 9 16.79 54.37 13.53
CA ARG A 9 17.95 53.45 13.34
C ARG A 9 17.74 52.16 14.13
N GLY A 10 17.42 51.11 13.38
CA GLY A 10 17.31 49.74 13.86
C GLY A 10 17.22 48.79 12.66
N ASP A 11 18.36 48.59 12.00
CA ASP A 11 18.55 47.50 11.06
C ASP A 11 18.38 46.17 11.80
N ALA A 12 17.25 45.47 11.55
CA ALA A 12 17.09 44.08 11.95
C ALA A 12 16.12 43.39 10.98
N LYS A 13 16.75 42.91 9.90
CA LYS A 13 16.41 41.73 9.09
C LYS A 13 14.95 41.26 9.12
N ALA A 14 14.32 41.44 7.96
CA ALA A 14 13.20 40.64 7.51
C ALA A 14 13.56 39.15 7.54
N GLU A 15 12.99 38.39 8.48
CA GLU A 15 12.84 36.96 8.34
C GLU A 15 11.39 36.66 7.93
N LYS A 16 11.20 36.60 6.61
CA LYS A 16 10.04 35.98 5.99
C LYS A 16 10.08 34.50 6.35
N GLY A 17 9.28 34.11 7.34
CA GLY A 17 8.94 32.72 7.61
C GLY A 17 8.38 32.07 6.35
N LYS A 18 9.18 31.18 5.78
CA LYS A 18 8.87 30.32 4.64
C LYS A 18 7.57 29.57 4.91
N LYS A 19 6.59 29.77 4.02
CA LYS A 19 5.53 28.77 3.81
C LYS A 19 6.18 27.56 3.17
N GLU A 20 6.43 26.53 3.95
CA GLU A 20 6.79 25.22 3.42
C GLU A 20 5.49 24.52 3.02
N ASN A 21 4.94 24.93 1.88
CA ASN A 21 3.88 24.17 1.23
C ASN A 21 4.57 23.07 0.41
N GLY A 22 5.12 22.08 1.11
CA GLY A 22 5.68 20.86 0.53
C GLY A 22 4.55 19.93 0.12
N LYS A 23 3.85 20.28 -0.97
CA LYS A 23 2.99 19.31 -1.64
C LYS A 23 3.88 18.57 -2.64
N GLU A 24 4.53 17.52 -2.16
CA GLU A 24 5.22 16.55 -3.02
C GLU A 24 4.22 16.08 -4.06
N LYS A 25 4.54 16.34 -5.33
CA LYS A 25 3.75 15.92 -6.48
C LYS A 25 4.00 14.43 -6.69
N ASP A 26 3.23 13.61 -6.01
CA ASP A 26 2.88 12.29 -6.53
C ASP A 26 1.77 12.52 -7.58
N GLU A 27 2.15 12.76 -8.83
CA GLU A 27 1.22 12.64 -9.96
C GLU A 27 1.04 11.15 -10.25
N ASP A 28 0.48 10.42 -9.28
CA ASP A 28 -0.03 9.07 -9.50
C ASP A 28 -1.30 9.18 -10.37
N GLU A 29 -1.43 8.27 -11.34
CA GLU A 29 -2.59 8.22 -12.21
C GLU A 29 -3.85 7.98 -11.38
N LYS A 30 -4.80 8.93 -11.47
CA LYS A 30 -6.05 8.86 -10.72
C LYS A 30 -7.08 8.10 -11.51
N ILE A 31 -7.61 7.04 -10.92
CA ILE A 31 -8.64 6.20 -11.50
C ILE A 31 -9.99 6.66 -10.97
N VAL A 32 -10.94 6.93 -11.87
CA VAL A 32 -12.33 7.21 -11.50
C VAL A 32 -13.07 5.88 -11.41
N THR A 33 -13.71 5.60 -10.28
CA THR A 33 -14.42 4.33 -10.04
C THR A 33 -15.63 4.53 -9.14
N LEU A 34 -16.42 3.47 -8.94
CA LEU A 34 -17.57 3.43 -8.03
C LEU A 34 -17.27 2.55 -6.83
N VAL A 35 -17.44 3.09 -5.62
CA VAL A 35 -17.31 2.34 -4.36
C VAL A 35 -18.55 2.50 -3.50
N GLY A 36 -18.81 1.54 -2.60
CA GLY A 36 -19.93 1.60 -1.66
C GLY A 36 -19.91 2.90 -0.85
N SER A 37 -21.08 3.51 -0.62
CA SER A 37 -21.21 4.81 0.04
C SER A 37 -20.50 4.88 1.40
N LYS A 38 -20.43 3.78 2.15
CA LYS A 38 -19.75 3.70 3.45
C LYS A 38 -18.22 3.77 3.36
N LEU A 39 -17.65 3.30 2.25
CA LEU A 39 -16.21 3.33 1.94
C LEU A 39 -15.79 4.60 1.18
N ALA A 40 -16.75 5.34 0.63
CA ALA A 40 -16.51 6.57 -0.14
C ALA A 40 -16.14 7.75 0.78
N LYS A 41 -14.97 7.69 1.42
CA LYS A 41 -14.42 8.74 2.28
C LYS A 41 -13.00 9.07 1.86
N VAL A 42 -12.68 10.36 1.78
CA VAL A 42 -11.31 10.80 1.46
C VAL A 42 -10.35 10.32 2.54
N GLY A 43 -9.23 9.71 2.12
CA GLY A 43 -8.24 9.12 3.01
C GLY A 43 -8.47 7.64 3.33
N GLU A 44 -9.60 7.06 2.90
CA GLU A 44 -9.88 5.63 3.11
C GLU A 44 -9.09 4.77 2.12
N GLU A 45 -8.48 3.68 2.61
CA GLU A 45 -7.83 2.67 1.78
C GLU A 45 -8.67 1.38 1.73
N PHE A 46 -8.74 0.75 0.56
CA PHE A 46 -9.43 -0.52 0.41
C PHE A 46 -8.72 -1.43 -0.58
N VAL A 47 -8.92 -2.75 -0.43
CA VAL A 47 -8.48 -3.75 -1.42
C VAL A 47 -9.64 -4.08 -2.33
N PHE A 48 -9.45 -3.99 -3.64
CA PHE A 48 -10.48 -4.35 -4.61
C PHE A 48 -10.60 -5.88 -4.75
N LEU A 49 -11.73 -6.44 -4.35
CA LEU A 49 -11.98 -7.89 -4.34
C LEU A 49 -12.68 -8.41 -5.61
N GLY A 50 -13.00 -7.54 -6.57
CA GLY A 50 -13.72 -7.92 -7.77
C GLY A 50 -15.25 -7.76 -7.65
N ALA A 51 -15.94 -8.28 -8.66
CA ALA A 51 -17.40 -8.19 -8.77
C ALA A 51 -18.11 -9.26 -7.93
N ALA A 52 -19.16 -8.87 -7.20
CA ALA A 52 -20.08 -9.84 -6.61
C ALA A 52 -20.93 -10.54 -7.69
N GLU A 53 -21.48 -11.71 -7.38
CA GLU A 53 -22.31 -12.47 -8.34
C GLU A 53 -23.54 -11.69 -8.81
N LYS A 54 -24.13 -10.89 -7.93
CA LYS A 54 -25.27 -10.01 -8.23
C LYS A 54 -24.92 -8.91 -9.25
N CYS A 55 -23.64 -8.61 -9.44
CA CYS A 55 -23.19 -7.59 -10.39
C CYS A 55 -23.17 -8.09 -11.85
N ARG A 56 -23.43 -9.38 -12.13
CA ARG A 56 -23.37 -9.95 -13.49
C ARG A 56 -24.24 -9.20 -14.50
N GLN A 57 -25.42 -8.71 -14.07
CA GLN A 57 -26.39 -7.98 -14.91
C GLN A 57 -26.46 -6.47 -14.59
N CYS A 58 -25.53 -5.95 -13.79
CA CYS A 58 -25.53 -4.55 -13.38
C CYS A 58 -25.08 -3.63 -14.53
N LYS A 59 -25.83 -2.54 -14.77
CA LYS A 59 -25.50 -1.52 -15.79
C LYS A 59 -24.19 -0.79 -15.50
N LEU A 60 -23.85 -0.65 -14.22
CA LEU A 60 -22.64 0.06 -13.75
C LEU A 60 -21.44 -0.87 -13.53
N LYS A 61 -21.56 -2.16 -13.89
CA LYS A 61 -20.53 -3.18 -13.63
C LYS A 61 -19.14 -2.70 -14.05
N ASN A 62 -18.99 -2.21 -15.28
CA ASN A 62 -17.69 -1.79 -15.81
C ASN A 62 -17.07 -0.66 -14.98
N SER A 63 -17.87 0.30 -14.51
CA SER A 63 -17.40 1.41 -13.66
C SER A 63 -17.13 1.00 -12.22
N CYS A 64 -17.76 -0.07 -11.71
CA CYS A 64 -17.48 -0.65 -10.40
C CYS A 64 -16.29 -1.63 -10.41
N THR A 65 -15.91 -2.14 -11.59
CA THR A 65 -14.92 -3.23 -11.73
C THR A 65 -13.77 -2.87 -12.66
N ASN A 66 -13.47 -1.58 -12.80
CA ASN A 66 -12.34 -1.07 -13.58
C ASN A 66 -11.02 -1.04 -12.79
N LEU A 67 -11.01 -1.63 -11.60
CA LEU A 67 -9.84 -1.76 -10.75
C LEU A 67 -9.28 -3.18 -10.84
N GLU A 68 -8.00 -3.34 -10.55
CA GLU A 68 -7.35 -4.65 -10.53
C GLU A 68 -7.66 -5.41 -9.22
N VAL A 69 -8.01 -6.69 -9.35
CA VAL A 69 -8.33 -7.53 -8.20
C VAL A 69 -7.08 -7.82 -7.36
N GLY A 70 -7.23 -7.68 -6.05
CA GLY A 70 -6.17 -7.84 -5.06
C GLY A 70 -5.30 -6.59 -4.87
N ARG A 71 -5.61 -5.48 -5.54
CA ARG A 71 -4.90 -4.19 -5.38
C ARG A 71 -5.48 -3.32 -4.30
N ARG A 72 -4.62 -2.52 -3.69
CA ARG A 72 -5.00 -1.52 -2.71
C ARG A 72 -5.14 -0.16 -3.39
N TYR A 73 -6.20 0.57 -3.04
CA TYR A 73 -6.51 1.88 -3.57
C TYR A 73 -6.80 2.85 -2.42
N LEU A 74 -6.31 4.07 -2.53
CA LEU A 74 -6.57 5.19 -1.63
C LEU A 74 -7.58 6.14 -2.28
N VAL A 75 -8.65 6.47 -1.56
CA VAL A 75 -9.64 7.45 -1.99
C VAL A 75 -9.09 8.86 -1.79
N GLU A 76 -8.84 9.57 -2.89
CA GLU A 76 -8.36 10.96 -2.84
C GLU A 76 -9.50 11.98 -2.90
N LYS A 77 -10.59 11.63 -3.59
CA LYS A 77 -11.73 12.51 -3.76
C LYS A 77 -13.01 11.70 -3.89
N VAL A 78 -14.08 12.24 -3.29
CA VAL A 78 -15.43 11.70 -3.38
C VAL A 78 -16.31 12.73 -4.08
N ARG A 79 -17.10 12.29 -5.06
CA ARG A 79 -18.12 13.12 -5.71
C ARG A 79 -19.46 12.84 -5.04
N GLU A 80 -19.77 13.65 -4.02
CA GLU A 80 -20.95 13.45 -3.17
C GLU A 80 -22.27 13.67 -3.93
N GLU A 81 -22.22 14.39 -5.05
CA GLU A 81 -23.38 14.74 -5.88
C GLU A 81 -23.94 13.56 -6.69
N ILE A 82 -23.11 12.56 -7.01
CA ILE A 82 -23.53 11.40 -7.82
C ILE A 82 -23.58 10.16 -6.93
N LYS A 83 -24.81 9.68 -6.70
CA LYS A 83 -25.12 8.43 -6.01
C LYS A 83 -25.87 7.51 -6.96
N HIS A 84 -25.48 6.23 -6.95
CA HIS A 84 -26.21 5.19 -7.66
C HIS A 84 -26.68 4.11 -6.70
N ASP A 85 -27.90 3.63 -6.90
CA ASP A 85 -28.42 2.51 -6.13
C ASP A 85 -27.68 1.22 -6.48
N CYS A 86 -27.40 0.41 -5.47
CA CYS A 86 -26.70 -0.86 -5.61
C CYS A 86 -27.26 -1.86 -4.59
N GLU A 87 -27.61 -3.06 -5.04
CA GLU A 87 -28.15 -4.11 -4.17
C GLU A 87 -27.07 -4.83 -3.34
N VAL A 88 -25.81 -4.60 -3.66
CA VAL A 88 -24.65 -5.21 -2.97
C VAL A 88 -24.15 -4.33 -1.84
N HIS A 89 -24.22 -3.01 -2.01
CA HIS A 89 -23.73 -2.04 -1.02
C HIS A 89 -24.88 -1.34 -0.33
N GLU A 90 -24.85 -1.35 1.00
CA GLU A 90 -25.74 -0.52 1.80
C GLU A 90 -25.53 0.96 1.46
N ASP A 91 -26.63 1.69 1.31
CA ASP A 91 -26.65 3.07 0.81
C ASP A 91 -26.09 3.26 -0.61
N GLY A 92 -26.03 2.21 -1.44
CA GLY A 92 -25.60 2.31 -2.82
C GLY A 92 -24.11 2.59 -3.00
N VAL A 93 -23.74 3.10 -4.18
CA VAL A 93 -22.35 3.42 -4.56
C VAL A 93 -22.20 4.89 -4.94
N ARG A 94 -20.97 5.42 -4.79
CA ARG A 94 -20.58 6.79 -5.12
C ARG A 94 -19.39 6.81 -6.05
N VAL A 95 -19.30 7.86 -6.86
CA VAL A 95 -18.14 8.10 -7.72
C VAL A 95 -16.99 8.64 -6.88
N VAL A 96 -15.84 7.97 -6.97
CA VAL A 96 -14.61 8.34 -6.29
C VAL A 96 -13.44 8.40 -7.26
N GLU A 97 -12.48 9.25 -6.95
CA GLU A 97 -11.17 9.27 -7.60
C GLU A 97 -10.19 8.61 -6.64
N VAL A 98 -9.57 7.53 -7.08
CA VAL A 98 -8.65 6.71 -6.30
C VAL A 98 -7.28 6.67 -6.96
N ARG A 99 -6.25 6.36 -6.19
CA ARG A 99 -4.91 6.03 -6.69
C ARG A 99 -4.36 4.79 -6.00
N GLU A 100 -3.38 4.14 -6.61
CA GLU A 100 -2.61 3.10 -5.92
C GLU A 100 -1.57 3.75 -5.00
N PRO A 101 -1.68 3.61 -3.67
CA PRO A 101 -0.72 4.19 -2.76
C PRO A 101 0.59 3.39 -2.77
N ALA A 102 1.69 4.05 -2.42
CA ALA A 102 2.95 3.37 -2.16
C ALA A 102 2.78 2.31 -1.05
N VAL A 103 3.34 1.13 -1.28
CA VAL A 103 3.20 -0.03 -0.40
C VAL A 103 4.43 -0.13 0.49
N LYS A 104 4.23 -0.20 1.82
CA LYS A 104 5.33 -0.49 2.74
C LYS A 104 5.64 -1.98 2.70
N ALA A 105 6.90 -2.33 2.51
CA ALA A 105 7.33 -3.71 2.43
C ALA A 105 8.69 -3.91 3.09
N LEU A 106 8.96 -5.16 3.46
CA LEU A 106 10.27 -5.61 3.91
C LEU A 106 11.13 -6.00 2.72
N VAL A 107 12.35 -5.48 2.66
CA VAL A 107 13.33 -5.81 1.61
C VAL A 107 14.70 -6.01 2.23
N GLU A 108 15.50 -6.91 1.67
CA GLU A 108 16.90 -7.11 2.08
C GLU A 108 17.69 -5.79 2.01
N ALA A 109 18.49 -5.51 3.04
CA ALA A 109 19.27 -4.28 3.15
C ALA A 109 20.22 -4.06 1.95
N LYS A 110 20.69 -5.14 1.31
CA LYS A 110 21.55 -5.11 0.11
C LYS A 110 20.82 -4.56 -1.12
N ARG A 111 19.49 -4.73 -1.19
CA ARG A 111 18.63 -4.31 -2.30
C ARG A 111 17.86 -3.02 -1.99
N ALA A 112 17.83 -2.60 -0.72
CA ALA A 112 17.10 -1.43 -0.25
C ALA A 112 17.80 -0.10 -0.60
N LEU A 113 17.81 0.26 -1.88
CA LEU A 113 18.36 1.52 -2.39
C LEU A 113 17.24 2.39 -2.96
N LYS A 114 17.19 3.66 -2.57
CA LYS A 114 16.22 4.61 -3.14
C LYS A 114 16.40 4.70 -4.66
N GLY A 115 15.30 4.57 -5.40
CA GLY A 115 15.25 4.62 -6.86
C GLY A 115 15.61 3.31 -7.58
N SER A 116 16.01 2.26 -6.87
CA SER A 116 16.29 0.97 -7.51
C SER A 116 15.01 0.22 -7.85
N LYS A 117 15.04 -0.49 -8.99
CA LYS A 117 14.00 -1.44 -9.38
C LYS A 117 14.28 -2.80 -8.76
N ILE A 118 13.28 -3.40 -8.15
CA ILE A 118 13.34 -4.74 -7.56
C ILE A 118 12.17 -5.57 -8.07
N ILE A 119 12.33 -6.89 -8.00
CA ILE A 119 11.21 -7.83 -8.11
C ILE A 119 10.76 -8.11 -6.67
N PHE A 120 9.49 -7.89 -6.38
CA PHE A 120 8.95 -8.12 -5.05
C PHE A 120 8.83 -9.62 -4.77
N GLU A 121 9.47 -10.06 -3.70
CA GLU A 121 9.37 -11.43 -3.21
C GLU A 121 8.99 -11.40 -1.72
N PRO A 122 7.85 -11.99 -1.32
CA PRO A 122 7.47 -12.10 0.08
C PRO A 122 8.57 -12.79 0.86
N THR A 123 9.10 -12.09 1.87
CA THR A 123 10.15 -12.65 2.72
C THR A 123 9.50 -13.53 3.78
N ALA A 124 9.76 -14.83 3.71
CA ALA A 124 9.43 -15.76 4.80
C ALA A 124 10.47 -15.60 5.91
N LEU A 125 10.21 -14.72 6.86
CA LEU A 125 11.02 -14.64 8.07
C LEU A 125 10.75 -15.88 8.92
N ARG A 126 11.68 -16.82 8.87
CA ARG A 126 11.79 -17.84 9.93
C ARG A 126 12.61 -17.20 11.04
N GLY A 127 12.06 -17.20 12.26
CA GLY A 127 12.71 -16.69 13.46
C GLY A 127 14.20 -17.06 13.48
N SER A 128 15.04 -16.05 13.70
CA SER A 128 16.50 -16.09 13.82
C SER A 128 17.17 -17.46 13.59
N GLY A 129 17.46 -17.77 12.34
CA GLY A 129 18.29 -18.91 11.95
C GLY A 129 18.81 -18.69 10.53
N LYS A 130 19.99 -18.05 10.43
CA LYS A 130 20.86 -17.86 9.25
C LYS A 130 20.24 -18.22 7.89
N ALA A 131 20.02 -17.21 7.06
CA ALA A 131 19.95 -17.39 5.62
C ALA A 131 21.32 -17.87 5.11
N GLU A 132 21.44 -19.16 4.81
CA GLU A 132 22.45 -19.68 3.89
C GLU A 132 21.72 -20.10 2.59
N GLU A 133 22.13 -19.47 1.49
CA GLU A 133 21.85 -19.91 0.13
C GLU A 133 22.40 -21.33 -0.08
N GLY A 134 21.64 -22.15 -0.79
CA GLY A 134 22.07 -23.47 -1.24
C GLY A 134 21.15 -24.00 -2.31
N GLU A 135 21.49 -23.70 -3.57
CA GLU A 135 20.96 -24.36 -4.76
C GLU A 135 21.15 -25.88 -4.63
N ARG A 136 20.08 -26.66 -4.85
CA ARG A 136 20.20 -28.01 -5.41
C ARG A 136 18.88 -28.46 -6.04
N GLU A 137 18.91 -28.55 -7.37
CA GLU A 137 17.94 -29.30 -8.15
C GLU A 137 18.02 -30.79 -7.78
N GLY A 138 16.86 -31.43 -7.69
CA GLY A 138 16.73 -32.86 -7.40
C GLY A 138 15.29 -33.33 -7.59
N GLU A 139 15.10 -34.11 -8.64
CA GLU A 139 13.88 -34.79 -9.08
C GLU A 139 13.32 -35.74 -8.00
N ALA A 140 12.00 -35.86 -7.89
CA ALA A 140 11.32 -37.06 -7.39
C ALA A 140 9.81 -37.03 -7.71
N GLU A 141 9.38 -37.88 -8.64
CA GLU A 141 7.99 -38.33 -8.74
C GLU A 141 7.72 -39.41 -7.67
N GLY A 142 6.50 -39.44 -7.11
CA GLY A 142 6.05 -40.51 -6.23
C GLY A 142 4.68 -40.28 -5.60
N GLU A 143 3.68 -41.00 -6.09
CA GLU A 143 2.33 -41.09 -5.54
C GLU A 143 2.29 -41.92 -4.23
N ARG A 144 1.58 -41.44 -3.19
CA ARG A 144 0.58 -42.25 -2.43
C ARG A 144 -0.13 -41.43 -1.35
N GLY A 145 -1.42 -41.70 -1.18
CA GLY A 145 -2.31 -41.03 -0.23
C GLY A 145 -2.22 -41.49 1.22
N GLY A 146 -3.00 -40.82 2.06
CA GLY A 146 -3.25 -41.17 3.46
C GLY A 146 -4.12 -40.09 4.12
N GLU A 147 -5.37 -40.45 4.40
CA GLU A 147 -6.28 -39.68 5.25
C GLU A 147 -5.79 -39.71 6.70
N GLY A 148 -5.92 -38.59 7.41
CA GLY A 148 -5.58 -38.48 8.83
C GLY A 148 -6.23 -37.25 9.43
N GLU A 149 -7.35 -37.47 10.12
CA GLU A 149 -7.98 -36.51 11.03
C GLU A 149 -7.08 -36.33 12.27
N GLY A 150 -6.92 -35.09 12.72
CA GLY A 150 -6.17 -34.78 13.93
C GLY A 150 -6.47 -33.36 14.38
N GLY A 151 -7.45 -33.23 15.28
CA GLY A 151 -7.71 -31.99 16.01
C GLY A 151 -6.52 -31.63 16.91
N GLY A 152 -6.18 -30.35 16.89
CA GLY A 152 -5.19 -29.74 17.78
C GLY A 152 -5.52 -28.26 17.91
N GLU A 153 -6.31 -27.93 18.92
CA GLU A 153 -6.41 -26.56 19.44
C GLU A 153 -5.06 -26.24 20.09
N GLY A 154 -4.19 -25.59 19.32
CA GLY A 154 -2.93 -25.06 19.79
C GLY A 154 -3.08 -23.58 20.08
N GLU A 155 -3.18 -23.22 21.36
CA GLU A 155 -2.97 -21.87 21.85
C GLU A 155 -1.49 -21.50 21.64
N GLY A 156 -1.17 -20.92 20.48
CA GLY A 156 0.15 -20.44 20.15
C GLY A 156 0.31 -18.99 20.60
N GLY A 157 0.91 -18.78 21.77
CA GLY A 157 1.43 -17.49 22.19
C GLY A 157 2.54 -17.06 21.22
N GLY A 158 2.20 -16.17 20.28
CA GLY A 158 3.19 -15.52 19.43
C GLY A 158 3.99 -14.53 20.26
N GLU A 159 5.32 -14.62 20.17
CA GLU A 159 6.23 -13.59 20.65
C GLU A 159 5.85 -12.28 19.96
N GLU A 160 5.69 -11.20 20.73
CA GLU A 160 5.06 -9.93 20.33
C GLU A 160 5.67 -9.26 19.06
N GLY A 161 6.81 -9.75 18.56
CA GLY A 161 7.48 -9.26 17.34
C GLY A 161 7.18 -10.00 16.04
N GLU A 162 6.58 -11.19 16.05
CA GLU A 162 6.33 -11.97 14.81
C GLU A 162 5.09 -11.49 14.03
N TYR A 163 4.10 -10.90 14.73
CA TYR A 163 2.89 -10.36 14.10
C TYR A 163 3.11 -8.97 13.47
N GLU A 164 4.02 -8.14 13.99
CA GLU A 164 4.26 -6.79 13.46
C GLU A 164 4.88 -6.79 12.06
N LEU A 165 5.61 -7.85 11.70
CA LEU A 165 6.24 -7.97 10.38
C LEU A 165 5.39 -8.67 9.33
N PHE A 166 4.29 -9.31 9.73
CA PHE A 166 3.44 -10.05 8.80
C PHE A 166 2.92 -9.16 7.66
N GLU A 167 2.49 -7.94 8.00
CA GLU A 167 2.00 -6.95 7.02
C GLU A 167 3.10 -6.38 6.11
N LEU A 168 4.37 -6.37 6.55
CA LEU A 168 5.50 -5.90 5.74
C LEU A 168 6.04 -6.99 4.83
N CYS A 169 5.96 -8.26 5.25
CA CYS A 169 6.33 -9.42 4.45
C CYS A 169 5.27 -9.76 3.40
N ASN A 170 3.99 -9.55 3.74
CA ASN A 170 2.83 -9.84 2.88
C ASN A 170 1.96 -8.58 2.72
N PRO A 171 2.50 -7.51 2.14
CA PRO A 171 1.79 -6.27 2.07
C PRO A 171 0.60 -6.35 1.10
N LEU A 172 -0.56 -5.91 1.59
CA LEU A 172 -1.78 -5.88 0.78
C LEU A 172 -1.59 -4.97 -0.44
N GLY A 173 -2.00 -5.47 -1.61
CA GLY A 173 -1.92 -4.74 -2.87
C GLY A 173 -0.72 -5.09 -3.76
N LEU A 174 0.24 -5.87 -3.27
CA LEU A 174 1.46 -6.23 -3.99
C LEU A 174 1.61 -7.75 -4.12
N LYS A 175 1.85 -8.24 -5.34
CA LYS A 175 1.97 -9.67 -5.64
C LYS A 175 3.43 -10.09 -5.80
N LYS A 176 3.72 -11.35 -5.47
CA LYS A 176 5.04 -11.95 -5.73
C LYS A 176 5.36 -11.87 -7.22
N GLY A 177 6.60 -11.48 -7.54
CA GLY A 177 7.11 -11.37 -8.91
C GLY A 177 6.91 -9.99 -9.54
N GLU A 178 6.28 -9.04 -8.84
CA GLU A 178 6.00 -7.72 -9.41
C GLU A 178 7.21 -6.80 -9.40
N ARG A 179 7.38 -6.06 -10.49
CA ARG A 179 8.41 -5.04 -10.58
C ARG A 179 7.98 -3.82 -9.78
N CYS A 180 8.85 -3.37 -8.90
CA CYS A 180 8.64 -2.23 -8.03
C CYS A 180 9.85 -1.32 -8.04
N THR A 181 9.61 -0.01 -7.99
CA THR A 181 10.63 0.98 -7.68
C THR A 181 10.58 1.32 -6.19
N ILE A 182 11.74 1.32 -5.53
CA ILE A 182 11.87 1.77 -4.15
C ILE A 182 11.80 3.31 -4.14
N LEU A 183 10.70 3.87 -3.65
CA LEU A 183 10.55 5.32 -3.51
C LEU A 183 11.37 5.87 -2.35
N GLU A 184 11.39 5.14 -1.24
CA GLU A 184 11.98 5.59 0.02
C GLU A 184 12.42 4.41 0.88
N VAL A 185 13.52 4.57 1.60
CA VAL A 185 13.96 3.63 2.64
C VAL A 185 13.60 4.26 3.98
N LEU A 186 12.67 3.65 4.70
CA LEU A 186 12.14 4.19 5.96
C LEU A 186 13.06 3.92 7.16
N GLY A 187 13.86 2.84 7.09
CA GLY A 187 14.83 2.50 8.12
C GLY A 187 15.10 1.01 8.19
N ASP A 188 15.87 0.61 9.19
CA ASP A 188 16.12 -0.79 9.52
C ASP A 188 14.86 -1.42 10.14
N ALA A 189 14.59 -2.67 9.77
CA ALA A 189 13.51 -3.43 10.36
C ALA A 189 13.94 -4.03 11.71
N PRO A 190 13.01 -4.44 12.58
CA PRO A 190 13.31 -5.19 13.81
C PRO A 190 13.81 -6.63 13.54
N VAL A 191 14.37 -6.89 12.35
CA VAL A 191 15.04 -8.13 11.97
C VAL A 191 16.34 -7.80 11.22
N PRO A 192 17.46 -8.49 11.55
CA PRO A 192 18.76 -8.15 11.00
C PRO A 192 18.82 -8.40 9.49
N GLY A 193 19.45 -7.47 8.76
CA GLY A 193 19.65 -7.60 7.32
C GLY A 193 18.47 -7.16 6.45
N PHE A 194 17.40 -6.62 7.04
CA PHE A 194 16.24 -6.11 6.31
C PHE A 194 15.96 -4.65 6.64
N LYS A 195 15.33 -3.97 5.68
CA LYS A 195 14.88 -2.60 5.78
C LYS A 195 13.41 -2.50 5.42
N VAL A 196 12.74 -1.54 6.05
CA VAL A 196 11.38 -1.15 5.67
C VAL A 196 11.49 -0.10 4.56
N VAL A 197 10.82 -0.35 3.44
CA VAL A 197 10.84 0.53 2.27
C VAL A 197 9.44 0.86 1.79
N LYS A 198 9.26 1.99 1.11
CA LYS A 198 8.06 2.30 0.32
C LYS A 198 8.31 1.89 -1.13
N LEU A 199 7.47 0.99 -1.63
CA LEU A 199 7.49 0.49 -2.99
C LEU A 199 6.38 1.16 -3.81
N LYS A 200 6.70 1.54 -5.04
CA LYS A 200 5.74 1.88 -6.08
C LYS A 200 5.81 0.80 -7.16
N ARG A 201 4.67 0.19 -7.48
CA ARG A 201 4.58 -0.80 -8.55
C ARG A 201 4.88 -0.13 -9.89
N GLU A 202 5.58 -0.84 -10.76
CA GLU A 202 5.69 -0.47 -12.18
C GLU A 202 4.58 -1.16 -12.95
N GLU A 203 3.86 -0.41 -13.78
CA GLU A 203 2.92 -0.98 -14.74
C GLU A 203 3.72 -1.68 -15.85
N GLU A 204 3.34 -2.92 -16.19
CA GLU A 204 3.89 -3.60 -17.36
C GLU A 204 3.24 -2.99 -18.62
N GLU A 205 4.04 -2.29 -19.45
CA GLU A 205 3.65 -1.83 -20.79
C GLU A 205 3.39 -3.00 -21.76
#